data_AF-A0A3P1CU59-F1
#
_entry.id   AF-A0A3P1CU59-F1
#
_cell.length_a   1.000
_cell.length_b   1.000
_cell.length_c   1.000
_cell.angle_alpha   90.00
_cell.angle_beta   90.00
_cell.angle_gamma   90.00
#
_symmetry.space_group_name_H-M   'P 1'
#
loop_
_entity.id
_entity.type
_entity.pdbx_description
1 polymer ?
#
loop_
_entity_poly.entity_id
_entity_poly.type
_entity_poly.pdbx_seq_one_letter_code
_entity_poly.pdbx_strand_id
1 'polypeptide(L)'
;MKTLVSTALVVALISLAACQKPEHAIEPPDETTDNERPSPTALGQPIGSPVTKTVGPAGGTITTPDGKLTLNIPAGALSKETPISVQAVENKAPNGSGTAYQFGTEAVHLAQPVTVEYAYAPGELSGAVKGNVGLAHQNKQGEWGLSQLAKVDPAKRKLTARIAKVSDEAIAFIEQYRLTPAADTLVYLQERDFKIEFSSMGFGDVSEIDGKPVLDNFIIPLPGAVRDANAVVVRRYGINGDQYGSTRDGTFELLKDAGKNPNARAWFTYQAPSDAPSGNPVALFVELEHGGKEKLMLVSNVYIKNPVGFRVDGKDIKPVRAAGAITPGALTVIVSQDASTTFRNQLSLFVYAPKVGKFSFNYGDAAAVLVYGKNTDYKEYASSYVDKDGKTVYMDGEIILTEVDRNKGVVSGSVHGTVVHKKSTPDGYVLEPVKITGEFQCKLGY
;
A
#
# COMPACT_ATOMS: atom_id res chain seq x y z
N MET A 1 -24.42 -50.88 -55.75
CA MET A 1 -23.24 -50.78 -54.84
C MET A 1 -22.24 -49.80 -55.43
N LYS A 2 -22.55 -48.50 -55.37
CA LYS A 2 -21.72 -47.37 -55.82
C LYS A 2 -22.18 -46.17 -55.02
N THR A 3 -21.76 -46.06 -53.76
CA THR A 3 -21.92 -44.88 -52.88
C THR A 3 -21.56 -45.28 -51.45
N LEU A 4 -20.28 -45.44 -51.12
CA LEU A 4 -19.84 -45.49 -49.70
C LEU A 4 -18.33 -45.31 -49.47
N VAL A 5 -17.55 -44.97 -50.50
CA VAL A 5 -16.08 -44.82 -50.35
C VAL A 5 -15.62 -43.35 -50.46
N SER A 6 -16.50 -42.41 -50.83
CA SER A 6 -16.08 -41.02 -51.10
C SER A 6 -16.31 -40.04 -49.95
N THR A 7 -16.90 -40.45 -48.82
CA THR A 7 -17.26 -39.55 -47.71
C THR A 7 -16.26 -39.61 -46.55
N ALA A 8 -15.35 -40.58 -46.53
CA ALA A 8 -14.33 -40.72 -45.48
C ALA A 8 -13.05 -39.90 -45.75
N LEU A 9 -12.81 -39.45 -46.99
CA LEU A 9 -11.59 -38.70 -47.36
C LEU A 9 -11.75 -37.18 -47.28
N VAL A 10 -12.99 -36.66 -47.24
CA VAL A 10 -13.25 -35.21 -47.12
C VAL A 10 -13.28 -34.75 -45.66
N VAL A 11 -13.56 -35.65 -44.70
CA VAL A 11 -13.60 -35.31 -43.27
C VAL A 11 -12.21 -35.34 -42.62
N ALA A 12 -11.23 -36.04 -43.20
CA ALA A 12 -9.86 -36.11 -42.69
C ALA A 12 -8.94 -34.95 -43.14
N LEU A 13 -9.38 -34.11 -44.10
CA LEU A 13 -8.63 -32.92 -44.53
C LEU A 13 -9.07 -31.61 -43.86
N ILE A 14 -10.14 -31.62 -43.07
CA ILE A 14 -10.64 -30.42 -42.35
C ILE A 14 -10.05 -30.32 -40.93
N SER A 15 -9.40 -31.38 -40.42
CA SER A 15 -8.76 -31.41 -39.10
C SER A 15 -7.34 -30.81 -39.05
N LEU A 16 -6.81 -30.27 -40.16
CA LEU A 16 -5.48 -29.62 -40.23
C LEU A 16 -5.52 -28.09 -40.18
N ALA A 17 -6.69 -27.47 -39.93
CA ALA A 17 -6.85 -26.01 -39.83
C ALA A 17 -7.29 -25.53 -38.43
N ALA A 18 -7.02 -26.31 -37.37
CA ALA A 18 -7.39 -25.95 -35.98
C ALA A 18 -6.21 -25.42 -35.15
N CYS A 19 -5.19 -24.84 -35.79
CA CYS A 19 -4.31 -23.86 -35.15
C CYS A 19 -4.76 -22.46 -35.57
N GLN A 20 -5.85 -21.98 -34.99
CA GLN A 20 -6.04 -20.53 -34.90
C GLN A 20 -4.97 -20.02 -33.92
N LYS A 21 -3.90 -19.45 -34.47
CA LYS A 21 -3.01 -18.54 -33.75
C LYS A 21 -3.93 -17.49 -33.10
N PRO A 22 -3.82 -17.20 -31.79
CA PRO A 22 -4.67 -16.18 -31.18
C PRO A 22 -4.44 -14.87 -31.92
N GLU A 23 -5.42 -14.52 -32.74
CA GLU A 23 -5.50 -13.26 -33.47
C GLU A 23 -6.00 -12.23 -32.46
N HIS A 24 -5.09 -11.86 -31.56
CA HIS A 24 -4.99 -10.68 -30.68
C HIS A 24 -3.71 -10.90 -29.85
N ALA A 25 -2.58 -11.11 -30.53
CA ALA A 25 -1.34 -10.63 -29.95
C ALA A 25 -1.52 -9.12 -29.89
N ILE A 26 -1.73 -8.59 -28.69
CA ILE A 26 -1.74 -7.16 -28.46
C ILE A 26 -0.38 -6.68 -28.97
N GLU A 27 -0.39 -6.00 -30.12
CA GLU A 27 0.76 -5.22 -30.55
C GLU A 27 1.10 -4.29 -29.38
N PRO A 28 2.38 -4.15 -29.03
CA PRO A 28 2.78 -3.17 -28.03
C PRO A 28 2.13 -1.82 -28.41
N PRO A 29 1.58 -1.08 -27.45
CA PRO A 29 0.90 0.17 -27.74
C PRO A 29 1.81 1.02 -28.61
N ASP A 30 1.24 1.54 -29.70
CA ASP A 30 1.88 2.38 -30.71
C ASP A 30 3.01 3.18 -30.07
N GLU A 31 4.25 2.83 -30.40
CA GLU A 31 5.43 3.60 -30.05
C GLU A 31 5.31 4.93 -30.80
N THR A 32 4.51 5.83 -30.24
CA THR A 32 4.76 7.25 -30.41
C THR A 32 6.19 7.44 -29.94
N THR A 33 7.08 7.55 -30.91
CA THR A 33 8.46 8.00 -30.79
C THR A 33 8.44 9.45 -30.34
N ASP A 34 7.88 9.71 -29.16
CA ASP A 34 8.37 10.81 -28.37
C ASP A 34 9.84 10.47 -28.14
N ASN A 35 10.70 11.27 -28.73
CA ASN A 35 12.11 11.31 -28.44
C ASN A 35 12.26 11.74 -26.97
N GLU A 36 11.93 10.86 -26.04
CA GLU A 36 11.98 11.09 -24.60
C GLU A 36 13.45 11.13 -24.19
N ARG A 37 14.06 12.30 -24.36
CA ARG A 37 15.34 12.58 -23.71
C ARG A 37 15.18 12.33 -22.21
N PRO A 38 16.20 11.76 -21.54
CA PRO A 38 16.23 11.70 -20.09
C PRO A 38 15.87 13.08 -19.53
N SER A 39 14.83 13.17 -18.71
CA SER A 39 14.54 14.40 -17.99
C SER A 39 15.36 14.35 -16.70
N PRO A 40 16.36 15.22 -16.52
CA PRO A 40 17.19 15.17 -15.35
C PRO A 40 16.38 15.39 -14.07
N THR A 41 16.76 14.71 -13.01
CA THR A 41 16.23 14.97 -11.66
C THR A 41 17.28 15.69 -10.84
N ALA A 42 16.86 16.37 -9.77
CA ALA A 42 17.80 16.94 -8.82
C ALA A 42 18.70 15.84 -8.22
N LEU A 43 19.91 16.21 -7.80
CA LEU A 43 20.74 15.31 -7.00
C LEU A 43 20.08 15.08 -5.63
N GLY A 44 20.14 13.83 -5.14
CA GLY A 44 19.62 13.48 -3.83
C GLY A 44 20.34 14.21 -2.70
N GLN A 45 19.59 14.69 -1.70
CA GLN A 45 20.22 15.26 -0.50
C GLN A 45 20.88 14.16 0.34
N PRO A 46 22.04 14.41 0.95
CA PRO A 46 22.69 13.41 1.80
C PRO A 46 21.85 13.02 3.02
N ILE A 47 21.82 11.73 3.33
CA ILE A 47 21.15 11.15 4.49
C ILE A 47 22.22 10.56 5.41
N GLY A 48 22.37 11.16 6.59
CA GLY A 48 23.38 10.72 7.56
C GLY A 48 24.82 11.01 7.12
N SER A 49 25.78 10.49 7.89
CA SER A 49 27.21 10.68 7.62
C SER A 49 27.75 9.60 6.67
N PRO A 50 28.73 9.92 5.80
CA PRO A 50 29.39 8.92 4.98
C PRO A 50 30.17 7.91 5.83
N VAL A 51 30.26 6.67 5.36
CA VAL A 51 31.22 5.68 5.86
C VAL A 51 32.41 5.59 4.92
N THR A 52 33.61 5.79 5.44
CA THR A 52 34.86 5.72 4.67
C THR A 52 35.73 4.58 5.15
N LYS A 53 36.22 3.76 4.21
CA LYS A 53 37.17 2.68 4.47
C LYS A 53 38.27 2.66 3.42
N THR A 54 39.52 2.54 3.87
CA THR A 54 40.64 2.28 2.96
C THR A 54 40.66 0.80 2.60
N VAL A 55 40.65 0.51 1.31
CA VAL A 55 40.68 -0.85 0.76
C VAL A 55 41.83 -0.97 -0.23
N GLY A 56 42.63 -2.03 -0.07
CA GLY A 56 43.79 -2.31 -0.92
C GLY A 56 43.56 -3.46 -1.90
N PRO A 57 44.64 -3.95 -2.55
CA PRO A 57 44.58 -5.06 -3.50
C PRO A 57 44.03 -6.37 -2.94
N ALA A 58 44.07 -6.57 -1.61
CA ALA A 58 43.48 -7.73 -0.96
C ALA A 58 41.93 -7.75 -1.04
N GLY A 59 41.31 -6.64 -1.45
CA GLY A 59 39.86 -6.48 -1.45
C GLY A 59 39.31 -6.22 -0.04
N GLY A 60 37.99 -6.26 0.08
CA GLY A 60 37.32 -6.06 1.36
C GLY A 60 35.84 -5.72 1.21
N THR A 61 35.22 -5.41 2.35
CA THR A 61 33.80 -5.09 2.41
C THR A 61 33.57 -3.75 3.11
N ILE A 62 32.61 -2.98 2.59
CA ILE A 62 32.09 -1.75 3.19
C ILE A 62 30.58 -1.92 3.34
N THR A 63 30.06 -1.80 4.55
CA THR A 63 28.63 -1.87 4.84
C THR A 63 28.19 -0.53 5.41
N THR A 64 27.05 -0.01 4.94
CA THR A 64 26.50 1.24 5.44
C THR A 64 26.00 1.09 6.88
N PRO A 65 25.97 2.17 7.68
CA PRO A 65 25.55 2.10 9.09
C PRO A 65 24.13 1.56 9.31
N ASP A 66 23.24 1.72 8.32
CA ASP A 66 21.88 1.18 8.33
C ASP A 66 21.80 -0.32 7.97
N GLY A 67 22.93 -0.93 7.58
CA GLY A 67 23.03 -2.33 7.17
C GLY A 67 22.37 -2.64 5.83
N LYS A 68 21.85 -1.64 5.11
CA LYS A 68 21.10 -1.87 3.86
C LYS A 68 22.02 -2.12 2.68
N LEU A 69 23.07 -1.33 2.49
CA LEU A 69 24.02 -1.51 1.40
C LEU A 69 25.29 -2.18 1.89
N THR A 70 25.74 -3.20 1.16
CA THR A 70 27.07 -3.81 1.32
C THR A 70 27.80 -3.83 -0.02
N LEU A 71 28.97 -3.20 -0.06
CA LEU A 71 29.88 -3.22 -1.19
C LEU A 71 30.96 -4.28 -0.95
N ASN A 72 30.98 -5.32 -1.78
CA ASN A 72 31.99 -6.37 -1.75
C ASN A 72 33.00 -6.14 -2.87
N ILE A 73 34.23 -5.81 -2.49
CA ILE A 73 35.34 -5.51 -3.37
C ILE A 73 36.24 -6.74 -3.45
N PRO A 74 36.31 -7.45 -4.58
CA PRO A 74 37.13 -8.65 -4.69
C PRO A 74 38.62 -8.32 -4.66
N ALA A 75 39.43 -9.30 -4.28
CA ALA A 75 40.89 -9.20 -4.38
C ALA A 75 41.29 -8.92 -5.83
N GLY A 76 42.22 -8.00 -6.03
CA GLY A 76 42.67 -7.56 -7.35
C GLY A 76 41.77 -6.53 -8.03
N ALA A 77 40.64 -6.11 -7.44
CA ALA A 77 39.83 -5.03 -8.01
C ALA A 77 40.55 -3.67 -7.97
N LEU A 78 41.40 -3.46 -6.95
CA LEU A 78 42.18 -2.25 -6.73
C LEU A 78 43.67 -2.56 -6.85
N SER A 79 44.45 -1.66 -7.43
CA SER A 79 45.91 -1.80 -7.57
C SER A 79 46.70 -1.23 -6.39
N LYS A 80 46.07 -0.43 -5.53
CA LYS A 80 46.67 0.21 -4.36
C LYS A 80 45.61 0.48 -3.28
N GLU A 81 46.08 0.80 -2.07
CA GLU A 81 45.24 1.31 -0.98
C GLU A 81 44.46 2.55 -1.43
N THR A 82 43.14 2.46 -1.38
CA THR A 82 42.22 3.48 -1.89
C THR A 82 41.14 3.76 -0.86
N PRO A 83 40.96 5.02 -0.41
CA PRO A 83 39.83 5.37 0.44
C PRO A 83 38.53 5.33 -0.38
N ILE A 84 37.58 4.53 0.05
CA ILE A 84 36.25 4.44 -0.56
C ILE A 84 35.24 4.92 0.48
N SER A 85 34.47 5.93 0.11
CA SER A 85 33.37 6.47 0.91
C SER A 85 32.05 6.08 0.28
N VAL A 86 31.05 5.76 1.12
CA VAL A 86 29.67 5.48 0.73
C VAL A 86 28.75 6.33 1.60
N GLN A 87 27.82 7.06 0.99
CA GLN A 87 26.81 7.84 1.70
C GLN A 87 25.43 7.54 1.15
N ALA A 88 24.45 7.39 2.05
CA ALA A 88 23.05 7.36 1.64
C ALA A 88 22.62 8.75 1.16
N VAL A 89 21.79 8.81 0.13
CA VAL A 89 21.21 10.04 -0.41
C VAL A 89 19.72 9.80 -0.71
N GLU A 90 18.94 10.88 -0.79
CA GLU A 90 17.55 10.79 -1.25
C GLU A 90 17.48 10.12 -2.63
N ASN A 91 16.58 9.16 -2.79
CA ASN A 91 16.37 8.51 -4.07
C ASN A 91 15.52 9.39 -4.99
N LYS A 92 16.14 9.91 -6.05
CA LYS A 92 15.50 10.72 -7.09
C LYS A 92 15.34 9.96 -8.41
N ALA A 93 15.65 8.67 -8.44
CA ALA A 93 15.52 7.87 -9.64
C ALA A 93 14.05 7.73 -10.07
N PRO A 94 13.75 7.77 -11.37
CA PRO A 94 12.44 7.39 -11.88
C PRO A 94 12.07 5.99 -11.40
N ASN A 95 10.92 5.87 -10.73
CA ASN A 95 10.45 4.64 -10.09
C ASN A 95 11.47 4.00 -9.11
N GLY A 96 12.25 4.86 -8.45
CA GLY A 96 13.26 4.48 -7.45
C GLY A 96 12.66 3.74 -6.26
N SER A 97 13.34 2.68 -5.84
CA SER A 97 13.01 1.88 -4.66
C SER A 97 14.02 2.09 -3.56
N GLY A 98 13.52 2.32 -2.35
CA GLY A 98 14.39 2.49 -1.19
C GLY A 98 15.35 3.67 -1.30
N THR A 99 16.49 3.54 -0.63
CA THR A 99 17.53 4.57 -0.52
C THR A 99 18.51 4.49 -1.69
N ALA A 100 18.96 5.65 -2.19
CA ALA A 100 20.05 5.74 -3.15
C ALA A 100 21.39 5.96 -2.43
N TYR A 101 22.50 5.66 -3.10
CA TYR A 101 23.83 5.77 -2.50
C TYR A 101 24.81 6.47 -3.42
N GLN A 102 25.61 7.36 -2.88
CA GLN A 102 26.67 8.06 -3.58
C GLN A 102 28.03 7.61 -3.04
N PHE A 103 29.01 7.42 -3.93
CA PHE A 103 30.38 7.09 -3.54
C PHE A 103 31.27 8.34 -3.53
N GLY A 104 32.31 8.36 -2.69
CA GLY A 104 33.16 9.55 -2.49
C GLY A 104 34.25 9.77 -3.54
N THR A 105 34.00 10.75 -4.42
CA THR A 105 34.83 11.84 -4.97
C THR A 105 36.24 11.66 -5.55
N GLU A 106 36.76 10.47 -5.81
CA GLU A 106 37.68 10.27 -6.96
C GLU A 106 37.18 9.07 -7.75
N ALA A 107 37.07 9.20 -9.08
CA ALA A 107 36.65 8.08 -9.91
C ALA A 107 37.74 7.00 -9.92
N VAL A 108 37.42 5.80 -9.44
CA VAL A 108 38.33 4.67 -9.38
C VAL A 108 37.93 3.65 -10.45
N HIS A 109 38.85 3.41 -11.39
CA HIS A 109 38.73 2.29 -12.31
C HIS A 109 39.05 0.99 -11.60
N LEU A 110 38.11 0.04 -11.67
CA LEU A 110 38.25 -1.26 -11.06
C LEU A 110 38.74 -2.26 -12.09
N ALA A 111 39.77 -3.05 -11.75
CA ALA A 111 40.22 -4.15 -12.60
C ALA A 111 39.25 -5.35 -12.59
N GLN A 112 38.36 -5.40 -11.58
CA GLN A 112 37.27 -6.37 -11.48
C GLN A 112 36.02 -5.66 -10.94
N PRO A 113 34.82 -6.00 -11.45
CA PRO A 113 33.58 -5.43 -10.93
C PRO A 113 33.40 -5.71 -9.44
N VAL A 114 32.94 -4.70 -8.70
CA VAL A 114 32.58 -4.85 -7.28
C VAL A 114 31.10 -5.21 -7.17
N THR A 115 30.75 -6.02 -6.19
CA THR A 115 29.36 -6.46 -6.00
C THR A 115 28.65 -5.54 -5.02
N VAL A 116 27.52 -4.98 -5.45
CA VAL A 116 26.60 -4.21 -4.63
C VAL A 116 25.49 -5.14 -4.16
N GLU A 117 25.35 -5.25 -2.86
CA GLU A 117 24.29 -6.01 -2.21
C GLU A 117 23.38 -5.05 -1.44
N TYR A 118 22.07 -5.18 -1.65
CA TYR A 118 21.08 -4.32 -1.01
C TYR A 118 20.01 -5.15 -0.29
N ALA A 119 19.87 -4.95 1.01
CA ALA A 119 18.84 -5.56 1.83
C ALA A 119 17.62 -4.62 1.91
N TYR A 120 16.47 -5.09 1.42
CA TYR A 120 15.24 -4.29 1.39
C TYR A 120 14.25 -4.72 2.48
N ALA A 121 13.49 -3.76 3.01
CA ALA A 121 12.46 -4.01 4.02
C ALA A 121 11.18 -4.63 3.40
N PRO A 122 10.32 -5.30 4.19
CA PRO A 122 8.98 -5.67 3.71
C PRO A 122 8.23 -4.44 3.20
N GLY A 123 7.60 -4.55 2.03
CA GLY A 123 6.85 -3.44 1.42
C GLY A 123 7.70 -2.35 0.76
N GLU A 124 9.03 -2.48 0.77
CA GLU A 124 9.91 -1.51 0.10
C GLU A 124 9.93 -1.67 -1.43
N LEU A 125 9.69 -2.90 -1.91
CA LEU A 125 9.50 -3.25 -3.32
C LEU A 125 8.08 -3.75 -3.52
N SER A 126 7.46 -3.33 -4.61
CA SER A 126 6.14 -3.82 -5.01
C SER A 126 6.26 -5.14 -5.78
N GLY A 127 7.27 -5.29 -6.64
CA GLY A 127 7.50 -6.48 -7.47
C GLY A 127 8.94 -6.98 -7.41
N ALA A 128 9.30 -7.67 -6.34
CA ALA A 128 10.65 -8.24 -6.15
C ALA A 128 10.87 -9.55 -6.95
N VAL A 129 10.83 -9.45 -8.28
CA VAL A 129 11.09 -10.58 -9.19
C VAL A 129 12.15 -10.22 -10.23
N LYS A 130 12.76 -11.26 -10.82
CA LYS A 130 13.73 -11.09 -11.90
C LYS A 130 13.06 -10.36 -13.08
N GLY A 131 13.78 -9.42 -13.69
CA GLY A 131 13.28 -8.63 -14.82
C GLY A 131 12.55 -7.35 -14.41
N ASN A 132 12.03 -7.24 -13.18
CA ASN A 132 11.34 -6.04 -12.73
C ASN A 132 12.24 -5.06 -11.97
N VAL A 133 13.41 -5.47 -11.46
CA VAL A 133 14.28 -4.62 -10.64
C VAL A 133 15.63 -4.44 -11.32
N GLY A 134 16.11 -3.19 -11.35
CA GLY A 134 17.36 -2.79 -12.02
C GLY A 134 18.20 -1.84 -11.20
N LEU A 135 19.49 -1.74 -11.50
CA LEU A 135 20.41 -0.76 -10.89
C LEU A 135 20.63 0.41 -11.87
N ALA A 136 20.25 1.61 -11.45
CA ALA A 136 20.41 2.84 -12.21
C ALA A 136 21.49 3.74 -11.60
N HIS A 137 22.13 4.54 -12.46
CA HIS A 137 23.15 5.53 -12.09
C HIS A 137 22.68 6.93 -12.48
N GLN A 138 22.94 7.91 -11.62
CA GLN A 138 22.72 9.32 -11.91
C GLN A 138 24.05 10.00 -12.24
N ASN A 139 24.14 10.61 -13.42
CA ASN A 139 25.31 11.40 -13.79
C ASN A 139 25.26 12.82 -13.16
N LYS A 140 26.33 13.60 -13.36
CA LYS A 140 26.44 14.97 -12.82
C LYS A 140 25.40 15.95 -13.38
N GLN A 141 24.83 15.63 -14.53
CA GLN A 141 23.77 16.39 -15.18
C GLN A 141 22.39 16.04 -14.60
N GLY A 142 22.29 15.03 -13.73
CA GLY A 142 21.05 14.57 -13.12
C GLY A 142 20.29 13.54 -13.95
N GLU A 143 20.86 13.10 -15.07
CA GLU A 143 20.29 12.11 -15.97
C GLU A 143 20.51 10.72 -15.40
N TRP A 144 19.47 9.89 -15.47
CA TRP A 144 19.53 8.51 -15.04
C TRP A 144 19.74 7.56 -16.20
N GLY A 145 20.50 6.50 -15.95
CA GLY A 145 20.59 5.39 -16.87
C GLY A 145 20.67 4.06 -16.15
N LEU A 146 19.98 3.06 -16.69
CA LEU A 146 20.00 1.70 -16.21
C LEU A 146 21.30 1.02 -16.64
N SER A 147 22.04 0.48 -15.67
CA SER A 147 23.26 -0.29 -15.93
C SER A 147 22.98 -1.76 -16.19
N GLN A 148 22.11 -2.38 -15.38
CA GLN A 148 21.80 -3.79 -15.46
C GLN A 148 20.52 -4.14 -14.69
N LEU A 149 19.98 -5.32 -14.95
CA LEU A 149 18.97 -5.94 -14.09
C LEU A 149 19.60 -6.51 -12.82
N ALA A 150 18.95 -6.27 -11.69
CA ALA A 150 19.38 -6.82 -10.42
C ALA A 150 19.03 -8.32 -10.34
N LYS A 151 19.93 -9.10 -9.74
CA LYS A 151 19.56 -10.42 -9.23
C LYS A 151 18.70 -10.22 -7.99
N VAL A 152 17.51 -10.81 -7.98
CA VAL A 152 16.57 -10.73 -6.86
C VAL A 152 16.56 -12.06 -6.10
N ASP A 153 16.76 -12.01 -4.79
CA ASP A 153 16.56 -13.11 -3.85
C ASP A 153 15.43 -12.73 -2.88
N PRO A 154 14.17 -13.06 -3.22
CA PRO A 154 13.02 -12.66 -2.41
C PRO A 154 12.98 -13.36 -1.06
N ALA A 155 13.55 -14.57 -0.95
CA ALA A 155 13.63 -15.31 0.30
C ALA A 155 14.55 -14.63 1.32
N LYS A 156 15.67 -14.05 0.85
CA LYS A 156 16.61 -13.29 1.69
C LYS A 156 16.34 -11.79 1.71
N ARG A 157 15.36 -11.32 0.94
CA ARG A 157 15.08 -9.90 0.68
C ARG A 157 16.33 -9.12 0.29
N LYS A 158 17.01 -9.65 -0.74
CA LYS A 158 18.29 -9.14 -1.19
C LYS A 158 18.27 -8.86 -2.69
N LEU A 159 18.76 -7.70 -3.09
CA LEU A 159 19.13 -7.37 -4.45
C LEU A 159 20.64 -7.47 -4.60
N THR A 160 21.10 -7.89 -5.78
CA THR A 160 22.53 -7.96 -6.09
C THR A 160 22.78 -7.47 -7.50
N ALA A 161 23.75 -6.56 -7.64
CA ALA A 161 24.21 -6.00 -8.91
C ALA A 161 25.73 -5.81 -8.88
N ARG A 162 26.37 -5.54 -10.03
CA ARG A 162 27.81 -5.33 -10.12
C ARG A 162 28.13 -3.96 -10.70
N ILE A 163 29.06 -3.22 -10.12
CA ILE A 163 29.53 -1.96 -10.71
C ILE A 163 31.01 -2.08 -11.09
N ALA A 164 31.36 -1.64 -12.30
CA ALA A 164 32.74 -1.65 -12.79
C ALA A 164 33.50 -0.34 -12.50
N LYS A 165 32.78 0.67 -11.99
CA LYS A 165 33.31 1.99 -11.65
C LYS A 165 32.74 2.42 -10.30
N VAL A 166 33.61 2.90 -9.42
CA VAL A 166 33.22 3.65 -8.24
C VAL A 166 33.47 5.13 -8.57
N SER A 167 32.43 5.94 -8.55
CA SER A 167 32.43 7.35 -8.95
C SER A 167 31.57 8.17 -8.00
N ASP A 168 31.63 9.49 -8.13
CA ASP A 168 30.74 10.43 -7.44
C ASP A 168 29.29 10.41 -7.94
N GLU A 169 28.94 9.44 -8.77
CA GLU A 169 27.60 9.22 -9.30
C GLU A 169 26.75 8.46 -8.28
N ALA A 170 25.49 8.86 -8.13
CA ALA A 170 24.57 8.14 -7.27
C ALA A 170 24.09 6.86 -7.96
N ILE A 171 23.92 5.79 -7.19
CA ILE A 171 23.26 4.56 -7.62
C ILE A 171 21.92 4.40 -6.90
N ALA A 172 20.93 3.85 -7.59
CA ALA A 172 19.63 3.52 -7.03
C ALA A 172 19.09 2.24 -7.65
N PHE A 173 18.40 1.43 -6.86
CA PHE A 173 17.55 0.39 -7.42
C PHE A 173 16.22 0.99 -7.88
N ILE A 174 15.75 0.56 -9.05
CA ILE A 174 14.52 1.03 -9.67
C ILE A 174 13.64 -0.15 -10.07
N GLU A 175 12.32 0.05 -10.08
CA GLU A 175 11.35 -0.94 -10.57
C GLU A 175 10.87 -0.59 -11.98
N GLN A 176 10.69 -1.58 -12.85
CA GLN A 176 10.04 -1.37 -14.15
C GLN A 176 8.57 -1.09 -13.94
N TYR A 177 7.89 -1.96 -13.21
CA TYR A 177 6.51 -1.82 -12.81
C TYR A 177 6.40 -1.75 -11.29
N ARG A 178 5.53 -0.86 -10.80
CA ARG A 178 5.24 -0.69 -9.38
C ARG A 178 3.75 -0.46 -9.16
N LEU A 179 3.15 -1.14 -8.17
CA LEU A 179 1.84 -0.76 -7.65
C LEU A 179 2.04 0.34 -6.61
N THR A 180 1.53 1.54 -6.91
CA THR A 180 1.72 2.74 -6.09
C THR A 180 0.38 3.14 -5.45
N PRO A 181 0.35 3.45 -4.13
CA PRO A 181 1.46 3.34 -3.19
C PRO A 181 1.83 1.87 -2.87
N ALA A 182 3.11 1.59 -2.59
CA ALA A 182 3.59 0.24 -2.23
C ALA A 182 3.16 -0.21 -0.82
N ALA A 183 2.80 0.75 0.02
CA ALA A 183 2.14 0.52 1.31
C ALA A 183 1.31 1.75 1.69
N ASP A 184 0.26 1.53 2.48
CA ASP A 184 -0.56 2.63 3.01
C ASP A 184 -1.16 2.27 4.37
N THR A 185 -1.74 3.26 5.06
CA THR A 185 -2.53 3.04 6.28
C THR A 185 -3.89 3.71 6.13
N LEU A 186 -4.95 2.90 6.21
CA LEU A 186 -6.32 3.34 6.07
C LEU A 186 -7.12 3.04 7.34
N VAL A 187 -8.25 3.72 7.52
CA VAL A 187 -9.29 3.34 8.49
C VAL A 187 -10.44 2.61 7.78
N TYR A 188 -11.37 2.03 8.54
CA TYR A 188 -12.50 1.28 7.98
C TYR A 188 -13.28 2.07 6.92
N LEU A 189 -13.70 1.43 5.83
CA LEU A 189 -14.47 2.04 4.73
C LEU A 189 -13.77 3.16 3.95
N GLN A 190 -12.56 3.54 4.32
CA GLN A 190 -11.81 4.53 3.58
C GLN A 190 -11.45 3.98 2.20
N GLU A 191 -11.63 4.81 1.18
CA GLU A 191 -11.23 4.51 -0.19
C GLU A 191 -9.84 5.06 -0.49
N ARG A 192 -9.11 4.34 -1.33
CA ARG A 192 -7.79 4.73 -1.80
C ARG A 192 -7.57 4.24 -3.22
N ASP A 193 -7.14 5.15 -4.07
CA ASP A 193 -6.74 4.82 -5.43
C ASP A 193 -5.29 4.33 -5.46
N PHE A 194 -5.09 3.28 -6.26
CA PHE A 194 -3.81 2.69 -6.59
C PHE A 194 -3.64 2.71 -8.09
N LYS A 195 -2.38 2.77 -8.55
CA LYS A 195 -2.06 2.71 -9.97
C LYS A 195 -0.80 1.90 -10.20
N ILE A 196 -0.68 1.36 -11.40
CA ILE A 196 0.56 0.73 -11.84
C ILE A 196 1.39 1.78 -12.56
N GLU A 197 2.52 2.10 -11.97
CA GLU A 197 3.55 2.93 -12.58
C GLU A 197 4.50 2.06 -13.41
N PHE A 198 4.99 2.63 -14.51
CA PHE A 198 5.78 1.97 -15.53
C PHE A 198 6.96 2.84 -16.00
N SER A 199 8.14 2.23 -16.10
CA SER A 199 9.33 2.80 -16.74
C SER A 199 9.60 2.07 -18.07
N SER A 200 9.55 2.82 -19.18
CA SER A 200 9.47 2.28 -20.55
C SER A 200 10.79 1.77 -21.14
N MET A 201 11.96 2.19 -20.63
CA MET A 201 13.24 1.79 -21.23
C MET A 201 14.16 1.05 -20.26
N GLY A 202 14.98 0.15 -20.81
CA GLY A 202 16.09 -0.51 -20.11
C GLY A 202 15.82 -1.92 -19.58
N PHE A 203 14.56 -2.29 -19.33
CA PHE A 203 14.24 -3.57 -18.67
C PHE A 203 13.94 -4.75 -19.61
N GLY A 204 14.21 -4.61 -20.92
CA GLY A 204 14.12 -5.70 -21.90
C GLY A 204 15.28 -6.71 -21.80
N ASP A 205 15.28 -7.75 -22.64
CA ASP A 205 16.44 -8.62 -22.79
C ASP A 205 17.57 -7.84 -23.46
N VAL A 206 18.40 -7.22 -22.61
CA VAL A 206 19.60 -6.50 -23.00
C VAL A 206 20.74 -7.46 -23.27
N SER A 207 20.50 -8.74 -23.60
CA SER A 207 21.59 -9.63 -24.00
C SER A 207 22.26 -9.12 -25.27
N GLU A 208 21.50 -8.50 -26.17
CA GLU A 208 22.01 -7.93 -27.43
C GLU A 208 21.27 -6.64 -27.82
N ILE A 209 22.03 -5.60 -28.19
CA ILE A 209 21.51 -4.41 -28.89
C ILE A 209 22.19 -4.38 -30.26
N ASP A 210 21.40 -4.32 -31.34
CA ASP A 210 21.89 -4.38 -32.72
C ASP A 210 22.78 -5.60 -33.03
N GLY A 211 22.47 -6.76 -32.43
CA GLY A 211 23.23 -8.00 -32.61
C GLY A 211 24.62 -7.99 -31.97
N LYS A 212 24.87 -7.07 -31.02
CA LYS A 212 26.09 -7.03 -30.21
C LYS A 212 25.78 -7.30 -28.75
N PRO A 213 26.57 -8.13 -28.06
CA PRO A 213 26.37 -8.36 -26.64
C PRO A 213 26.53 -7.05 -25.86
N VAL A 214 25.57 -6.79 -24.97
CA VAL A 214 25.65 -5.62 -24.09
C VAL A 214 26.74 -5.89 -23.05
N LEU A 215 27.79 -5.07 -23.11
CA LEU A 215 28.92 -5.14 -22.18
C LEU A 215 28.45 -4.71 -20.78
N ASP A 216 29.12 -5.22 -19.73
CA ASP A 216 28.86 -4.91 -18.30
C ASP A 216 28.87 -3.40 -17.94
N ASN A 217 29.23 -2.52 -18.89
CA ASN A 217 29.35 -1.07 -18.73
C ASN A 217 28.37 -0.27 -19.61
N PHE A 218 27.43 -0.92 -20.30
CA PHE A 218 26.47 -0.21 -21.12
C PHE A 218 25.39 0.43 -20.24
N ILE A 219 25.19 1.73 -20.40
CA ILE A 219 24.17 2.49 -19.67
C ILE A 219 23.04 2.80 -20.65
N ILE A 220 21.85 2.27 -20.37
CA ILE A 220 20.64 2.57 -21.13
C ILE A 220 20.01 3.82 -20.53
N PRO A 221 19.89 4.93 -21.27
CA PRO A 221 19.23 6.12 -20.76
C PRO A 221 17.83 5.80 -20.27
N LEU A 222 17.47 6.25 -19.07
CA LEU A 222 16.12 6.11 -18.54
C LEU A 222 15.33 7.36 -18.91
N PRO A 223 14.10 7.21 -19.44
CA PRO A 223 13.23 8.35 -19.61
C PRO A 223 12.95 8.92 -18.22
N GLY A 224 13.06 10.24 -18.07
CA GLY A 224 12.86 10.86 -16.77
C GLY A 224 11.40 10.80 -16.28
N ALA A 225 10.45 10.46 -17.16
CA ALA A 225 9.03 10.37 -16.84
C ALA A 225 8.61 8.93 -16.52
N VAL A 226 8.06 8.72 -15.32
CA VAL A 226 7.32 7.51 -14.97
C VAL A 226 5.91 7.65 -15.55
N ARG A 227 5.45 6.62 -16.27
CA ARG A 227 4.14 6.61 -16.93
C ARG A 227 3.18 5.70 -16.16
N ASP A 228 1.87 5.88 -16.37
CA ASP A 228 0.88 4.91 -15.89
C ASP A 228 0.82 3.74 -16.89
N ALA A 229 0.86 2.51 -16.40
CA ALA A 229 0.73 1.33 -17.23
C ALA A 229 -0.69 1.23 -17.82
N ASN A 230 -0.79 0.59 -18.97
CA ASN A 230 -2.06 0.27 -19.60
C ASN A 230 -2.73 -0.93 -18.90
N ALA A 231 -4.03 -0.88 -18.66
CA ALA A 231 -4.80 -1.96 -18.06
C ALA A 231 -4.71 -3.29 -18.83
N VAL A 232 -4.35 -3.26 -20.12
CA VAL A 232 -4.19 -4.45 -20.95
C VAL A 232 -3.13 -5.44 -20.42
N VAL A 233 -2.13 -4.94 -19.67
CA VAL A 233 -1.11 -5.80 -19.06
C VAL A 233 -1.60 -6.52 -17.80
N VAL A 234 -2.74 -6.10 -17.24
CA VAL A 234 -3.31 -6.67 -16.02
C VAL A 234 -4.00 -8.00 -16.35
N ARG A 235 -3.54 -9.07 -15.72
CA ARG A 235 -4.10 -10.42 -15.90
C ARG A 235 -5.01 -10.81 -14.75
N ARG A 236 -4.58 -10.58 -13.52
CA ARG A 236 -5.37 -10.86 -12.30
C ARG A 236 -5.10 -9.79 -11.26
N TYR A 237 -6.05 -9.56 -10.38
CA TYR A 237 -5.87 -8.71 -9.22
C TYR A 237 -6.77 -9.19 -8.09
N GLY A 238 -6.45 -8.80 -6.86
CA GLY A 238 -7.22 -9.21 -5.71
C GLY A 238 -6.57 -8.86 -4.39
N ILE A 239 -7.03 -9.53 -3.34
CA ILE A 239 -6.66 -9.27 -1.96
C ILE A 239 -6.27 -10.58 -1.29
N ASN A 240 -5.15 -10.61 -0.57
CA ASN A 240 -4.67 -11.77 0.20
C ASN A 240 -4.60 -13.08 -0.61
N GLY A 241 -4.37 -12.98 -1.93
CA GLY A 241 -4.34 -14.11 -2.87
C GLY A 241 -5.68 -14.48 -3.51
N ASP A 242 -6.80 -13.93 -2.99
CA ASP A 242 -8.13 -14.16 -3.52
C ASP A 242 -8.48 -13.16 -4.63
N GLN A 243 -8.94 -13.67 -5.78
CA GLN A 243 -9.32 -12.86 -6.92
C GLN A 243 -10.55 -12.01 -6.60
N TYR A 244 -10.51 -10.71 -6.92
CA TYR A 244 -11.54 -9.69 -6.63
C TYR A 244 -11.73 -9.33 -5.14
N GLY A 245 -11.04 -10.01 -4.22
CA GLY A 245 -11.13 -9.78 -2.78
C GLY A 245 -12.41 -10.31 -2.13
N SER A 246 -12.65 -9.92 -0.88
CA SER A 246 -13.86 -10.28 -0.12
C SER A 246 -14.29 -9.11 0.76
N THR A 247 -15.59 -8.91 0.99
CA THR A 247 -16.08 -7.84 1.86
C THR A 247 -15.48 -7.85 3.27
N ARG A 248 -14.92 -8.98 3.70
CA ARG A 248 -14.17 -9.13 4.96
C ARG A 248 -12.83 -8.38 4.97
N ASP A 249 -12.12 -8.36 3.85
CA ASP A 249 -10.79 -7.72 3.72
C ASP A 249 -10.82 -6.43 2.88
N GLY A 250 -12.00 -6.06 2.38
CA GLY A 250 -12.24 -4.90 1.53
C GLY A 250 -12.52 -5.28 0.08
N THR A 251 -12.76 -4.29 -0.77
CA THR A 251 -12.92 -4.48 -2.22
C THR A 251 -11.76 -3.85 -2.94
N PHE A 252 -11.23 -4.51 -3.97
CA PHE A 252 -10.15 -3.98 -4.80
C PHE A 252 -10.56 -4.15 -6.26
N GLU A 253 -10.90 -3.05 -6.91
CA GLU A 253 -11.53 -3.05 -8.23
C GLU A 253 -10.70 -2.23 -9.22
N LEU A 254 -10.50 -2.78 -10.42
CA LEU A 254 -9.97 -2.02 -11.55
C LEU A 254 -11.03 -1.02 -12.03
N LEU A 255 -10.66 0.24 -12.21
CA LEU A 255 -11.61 1.29 -12.60
C LEU A 255 -12.31 0.97 -13.93
N LYS A 256 -13.62 1.22 -13.99
CA LYS A 256 -14.54 0.75 -15.05
C LYS A 256 -14.18 1.19 -16.48
N ASP A 257 -13.40 2.25 -16.64
CA ASP A 257 -12.94 2.69 -17.97
C ASP A 257 -11.92 1.71 -18.58
N ALA A 258 -11.29 0.87 -17.74
CA ALA A 258 -10.36 -0.17 -18.15
C ALA A 258 -10.97 -1.31 -18.98
N GLY A 259 -12.24 -1.64 -18.75
CA GLY A 259 -12.91 -2.71 -19.49
C GLY A 259 -13.45 -2.30 -20.87
N LYS A 260 -13.46 -1.00 -21.17
CA LYS A 260 -14.10 -0.44 -22.39
C LYS A 260 -13.10 0.21 -23.36
N ASN A 261 -11.91 0.53 -22.89
CA ASN A 261 -10.87 1.15 -23.70
C ASN A 261 -9.56 0.35 -23.54
N PRO A 262 -9.02 -0.27 -24.61
CA PRO A 262 -7.76 -1.00 -24.55
C PRO A 262 -6.55 -0.10 -24.23
N ASN A 263 -6.72 1.23 -24.22
CA ASN A 263 -5.72 2.22 -23.81
C ASN A 263 -5.99 2.83 -22.43
N ALA A 264 -6.91 2.26 -21.67
CA ALA A 264 -7.18 2.72 -20.32
C ALA A 264 -6.01 2.46 -19.39
N ARG A 265 -5.87 3.32 -18.37
CA ARG A 265 -4.82 3.22 -17.38
C ARG A 265 -5.15 2.13 -16.36
N ALA A 266 -4.13 1.43 -15.88
CA ALA A 266 -4.21 0.42 -14.84
C ALA A 266 -4.37 1.06 -13.45
N TRP A 267 -5.53 1.66 -13.21
CA TRP A 267 -5.92 2.29 -11.96
C TRP A 267 -6.96 1.45 -11.24
N PHE A 268 -6.83 1.38 -9.92
CA PHE A 268 -7.65 0.55 -9.05
C PHE A 268 -8.13 1.37 -7.87
N THR A 269 -9.32 1.07 -7.37
CA THR A 269 -9.80 1.62 -6.10
C THR A 269 -9.89 0.48 -5.09
N TYR A 270 -9.23 0.68 -3.95
CA TYR A 270 -9.40 -0.16 -2.78
C TYR A 270 -10.34 0.53 -1.79
N GLN A 271 -11.37 -0.18 -1.32
CA GLN A 271 -12.18 0.22 -0.17
C GLN A 271 -11.86 -0.68 1.01
N ALA A 272 -11.37 -0.10 2.11
CA ALA A 272 -11.12 -0.81 3.35
C ALA A 272 -12.40 -1.45 3.91
N PRO A 273 -12.31 -2.59 4.61
CA PRO A 273 -13.48 -3.27 5.18
C PRO A 273 -14.17 -2.42 6.25
N SER A 274 -15.41 -2.76 6.59
CA SER A 274 -16.19 -2.11 7.67
C SER A 274 -15.74 -2.51 9.07
N ASP A 275 -14.95 -3.56 9.18
CA ASP A 275 -14.53 -4.22 10.41
C ASP A 275 -13.06 -4.67 10.28
N ALA A 276 -12.48 -5.23 11.35
CA ALA A 276 -11.12 -5.75 11.30
C ALA A 276 -10.97 -6.86 10.22
N PRO A 277 -9.96 -6.77 9.33
CA PRO A 277 -9.73 -7.77 8.29
C PRO A 277 -9.27 -9.12 8.88
N SER A 278 -9.29 -10.16 8.05
CA SER A 278 -8.79 -11.50 8.39
C SER A 278 -7.28 -11.52 8.73
N GLY A 279 -6.52 -10.63 8.09
CA GLY A 279 -5.11 -10.36 8.33
C GLY A 279 -4.80 -8.87 8.17
N ASN A 280 -3.87 -8.37 8.98
CA ASN A 280 -3.45 -6.97 8.96
C ASN A 280 -1.91 -6.93 9.03
N PRO A 281 -1.21 -6.43 7.99
CA PRO A 281 -1.71 -5.72 6.82
C PRO A 281 -2.51 -6.59 5.83
N VAL A 282 -3.38 -5.93 5.06
CA VAL A 282 -4.06 -6.49 3.89
C VAL A 282 -3.13 -6.38 2.68
N ALA A 283 -2.91 -7.48 1.96
CA ALA A 283 -2.05 -7.50 0.76
C ALA A 283 -2.90 -7.36 -0.50
N LEU A 284 -2.84 -6.20 -1.16
CA LEU A 284 -3.39 -5.99 -2.50
C LEU A 284 -2.40 -6.54 -3.51
N PHE A 285 -2.85 -7.34 -4.47
CA PHE A 285 -1.97 -7.87 -5.52
C PHE A 285 -2.50 -7.57 -6.91
N VAL A 286 -1.56 -7.38 -7.84
CA VAL A 286 -1.83 -7.34 -9.28
C VAL A 286 -0.83 -8.24 -10.00
N GLU A 287 -1.34 -9.23 -10.73
CA GLU A 287 -0.60 -10.09 -11.64
C GLU A 287 -0.58 -9.44 -13.03
N LEU A 288 0.63 -9.20 -13.55
CA LEU A 288 0.87 -8.65 -14.87
C LEU A 288 1.36 -9.71 -15.84
N GLU A 289 1.03 -9.55 -17.11
CA GLU A 289 1.80 -10.16 -18.19
C GLU A 289 3.08 -9.34 -18.40
N HIS A 290 4.21 -10.03 -18.37
CA HIS A 290 5.53 -9.46 -18.55
C HIS A 290 6.30 -10.36 -19.52
N GLY A 291 7.19 -9.80 -20.34
CA GLY A 291 7.88 -10.49 -21.45
C GLY A 291 8.78 -11.67 -21.07
N GLY A 292 8.81 -12.07 -19.80
CA GLY A 292 9.48 -13.28 -19.30
C GLY A 292 8.53 -14.48 -19.18
N LYS A 293 9.10 -15.67 -19.00
CA LYS A 293 8.33 -16.92 -18.73
C LYS A 293 7.68 -16.94 -17.33
N GLU A 294 8.00 -15.96 -16.48
CA GLU A 294 7.51 -15.85 -15.10
C GLU A 294 6.44 -14.76 -14.99
N LYS A 295 5.41 -15.03 -14.17
CA LYS A 295 4.36 -14.05 -13.87
C LYS A 295 4.91 -12.97 -12.95
N LEU A 296 4.71 -11.70 -13.29
CA LEU A 296 5.05 -10.58 -12.43
C LEU A 296 3.89 -10.30 -11.48
N MET A 297 4.12 -10.46 -10.17
CA MET A 297 3.15 -10.09 -9.14
C MET A 297 3.63 -8.84 -8.42
N LEU A 298 2.83 -7.78 -8.53
CA LEU A 298 2.98 -6.55 -7.76
C LEU A 298 2.13 -6.65 -6.50
N VAL A 299 2.66 -6.19 -5.37
CA VAL A 299 1.98 -6.21 -4.08
C VAL A 299 2.04 -4.82 -3.44
N SER A 300 0.94 -4.43 -2.80
CA SER A 300 0.86 -3.30 -1.89
C SER A 300 0.29 -3.75 -0.55
N ASN A 301 0.93 -3.35 0.56
CA ASN A 301 0.50 -3.72 1.90
C ASN A 301 -0.23 -2.55 2.58
N VAL A 302 -1.53 -2.73 2.83
CA VAL A 302 -2.38 -1.70 3.43
C VAL A 302 -2.70 -2.09 4.88
N TYR A 303 -2.23 -1.28 5.83
CA TYR A 303 -2.57 -1.46 7.24
C TYR A 303 -3.94 -0.84 7.53
N ILE A 304 -4.86 -1.62 8.10
CA ILE A 304 -6.19 -1.13 8.48
C ILE A 304 -6.19 -0.78 9.96
N LYS A 305 -6.19 0.52 10.27
CA LYS A 305 -6.28 1.04 11.63
C LYS A 305 -7.74 1.00 12.07
N ASN A 306 -7.99 0.46 13.26
CA ASN A 306 -9.29 0.57 13.91
C ASN A 306 -9.51 2.06 14.30
N PRO A 307 -10.49 2.76 13.70
CA PRO A 307 -10.82 4.15 14.04
C PRO A 307 -11.67 4.25 15.30
N VAL A 308 -12.01 3.12 15.93
CA VAL A 308 -12.91 3.08 17.07
C VAL A 308 -12.09 3.05 18.36
N GLY A 309 -12.34 4.03 19.22
CA GLY A 309 -11.76 4.12 20.54
C GLY A 309 -12.83 4.55 21.54
N PHE A 310 -12.82 3.99 22.74
CA PHE A 310 -13.74 4.41 23.78
C PHE A 310 -13.08 4.27 25.15
N ARG A 311 -13.24 5.29 26.00
CA ARG A 311 -12.72 5.32 27.37
C ARG A 311 -13.83 5.65 28.33
N VAL A 312 -13.81 4.97 29.47
CA VAL A 312 -14.71 5.20 30.60
C VAL A 312 -13.84 5.38 31.84
N ASP A 313 -13.96 6.52 32.51
CA ASP A 313 -13.14 6.88 33.68
C ASP A 313 -11.62 6.76 33.41
N GLY A 314 -11.20 7.20 32.23
CA GLY A 314 -9.81 7.12 31.80
C GLY A 314 -9.29 5.71 31.49
N LYS A 315 -10.12 4.66 31.55
CA LYS A 315 -9.75 3.29 31.15
C LYS A 315 -10.16 3.01 29.71
N ASP A 316 -9.22 2.48 28.92
CA ASP A 316 -9.50 2.05 27.54
C ASP A 316 -10.42 0.83 27.53
N ILE A 317 -11.57 1.01 26.90
CA ILE A 317 -12.49 -0.06 26.53
C ILE A 317 -12.14 -0.40 25.09
N LYS A 318 -11.29 -1.42 24.86
CA LYS A 318 -10.87 -1.84 23.51
C LYS A 318 -12.10 -2.27 22.70
N PRO A 319 -12.66 -1.43 21.83
CA PRO A 319 -13.86 -1.76 21.09
C PRO A 319 -13.45 -2.49 19.81
N VAL A 320 -14.20 -3.53 19.47
CA VAL A 320 -13.89 -4.36 18.32
C VAL A 320 -14.71 -3.92 17.10
N ARG A 321 -15.79 -3.15 17.31
CA ARG A 321 -16.71 -2.77 16.26
C ARG A 321 -17.44 -1.45 16.55
N ALA A 322 -17.75 -0.71 15.49
CA ALA A 322 -18.77 0.32 15.47
C ALA A 322 -19.81 -0.01 14.38
N ALA A 323 -21.09 0.16 14.67
CA ALA A 323 -22.18 -0.02 13.72
C ALA A 323 -23.15 1.15 13.82
N GLY A 324 -23.56 1.71 12.67
CA GLY A 324 -24.50 2.82 12.62
C GLY A 324 -25.82 2.39 11.97
N ALA A 325 -26.91 3.07 12.30
CA ALA A 325 -28.18 2.99 11.57
C ALA A 325 -28.81 4.38 11.54
N ILE A 326 -29.38 4.77 10.40
CA ILE A 326 -30.17 5.99 10.28
C ILE A 326 -31.62 5.60 10.00
N THR A 327 -32.49 5.82 10.98
CA THR A 327 -33.94 5.74 10.82
C THR A 327 -34.51 7.14 10.52
N PRO A 328 -35.76 7.28 10.08
CA PRO A 328 -36.37 8.59 9.88
C PRO A 328 -36.26 9.46 11.14
N GLY A 329 -35.42 10.49 11.08
CA GLY A 329 -35.21 11.45 12.16
C GLY A 329 -34.15 11.11 13.20
N ALA A 330 -33.46 9.96 13.14
CA ALA A 330 -32.43 9.61 14.12
C ALA A 330 -31.27 8.79 13.53
N LEU A 331 -30.06 9.07 14.01
CA LEU A 331 -28.87 8.24 13.90
C LEU A 331 -28.68 7.50 15.21
N THR A 332 -28.45 6.20 15.12
CA THR A 332 -27.94 5.39 16.23
C THR A 332 -26.54 4.89 15.86
N VAL A 333 -25.56 5.07 16.74
CA VAL A 333 -24.23 4.45 16.63
C VAL A 333 -23.99 3.56 17.84
N ILE A 334 -23.55 2.35 17.59
CA ILE A 334 -23.23 1.34 18.59
C ILE A 334 -21.75 1.02 18.48
N VAL A 335 -21.00 1.29 19.54
CA VAL A 335 -19.60 0.89 19.69
C VAL A 335 -19.54 -0.23 20.72
N SER A 336 -19.08 -1.43 20.34
CA SER A 336 -19.12 -2.62 21.19
C SER A 336 -17.78 -3.34 21.30
N GLN A 337 -17.55 -4.01 22.43
CA GLN A 337 -16.39 -4.89 22.64
C GLN A 337 -16.58 -6.32 22.11
N ASP A 338 -17.80 -6.70 21.75
CA ASP A 338 -18.09 -7.97 21.09
C ASP A 338 -19.12 -7.79 19.96
N ALA A 339 -19.17 -8.77 19.06
CA ALA A 339 -20.16 -8.81 17.97
C ALA A 339 -21.54 -9.33 18.44
N SER A 340 -21.73 -9.54 19.75
CA SER A 340 -22.98 -10.09 20.27
C SER A 340 -24.07 -9.02 20.29
N THR A 341 -25.31 -9.43 20.07
CA THR A 341 -26.50 -8.58 20.22
C THR A 341 -26.90 -8.37 21.67
N THR A 342 -26.15 -8.93 22.63
CA THR A 342 -26.40 -8.64 24.03
C THR A 342 -25.83 -7.26 24.32
N PHE A 343 -26.62 -6.35 24.90
CA PHE A 343 -26.25 -4.96 25.25
C PHE A 343 -25.14 -4.91 26.32
N ARG A 344 -24.05 -5.65 26.15
CA ARG A 344 -22.95 -5.83 27.09
C ARG A 344 -21.73 -5.15 26.48
N ASN A 345 -21.06 -4.31 27.26
CA ASN A 345 -19.84 -3.61 26.84
C ASN A 345 -20.04 -2.75 25.60
N GLN A 346 -21.05 -1.88 25.65
CA GLN A 346 -21.51 -1.06 24.55
C GLN A 346 -21.59 0.41 24.94
N LEU A 347 -21.14 1.28 24.05
CA LEU A 347 -21.53 2.68 23.98
C LEU A 347 -22.59 2.83 22.88
N SER A 348 -23.76 3.32 23.23
CA SER A 348 -24.83 3.69 22.30
C SER A 348 -24.92 5.20 22.23
N LEU A 349 -24.87 5.74 21.02
CA LEU A 349 -25.03 7.14 20.70
C LEU A 349 -26.31 7.31 19.90
N PHE A 350 -27.14 8.28 20.27
CA PHE A 350 -28.34 8.65 19.54
C PHE A 350 -28.20 10.12 19.15
N VAL A 351 -28.44 10.45 17.89
CA VAL A 351 -28.48 11.84 17.39
C VAL A 351 -29.74 12.01 16.54
N TYR A 352 -30.69 12.83 16.96
CA TYR A 352 -31.85 13.16 16.15
C TYR A 352 -31.51 14.22 15.10
N ALA A 353 -32.19 14.16 13.95
CA ALA A 353 -31.91 14.99 12.77
C ALA A 353 -30.40 15.07 12.45
N PRO A 354 -29.72 13.92 12.27
CA PRO A 354 -28.25 13.86 12.19
C PRO A 354 -27.72 14.64 10.98
N LYS A 355 -26.77 15.53 11.25
CA LYS A 355 -25.98 16.31 10.29
C LYS A 355 -24.56 16.50 10.84
N VAL A 356 -23.60 16.86 9.98
CA VAL A 356 -22.26 17.25 10.44
C VAL A 356 -22.40 18.43 11.41
N GLY A 357 -21.79 18.32 12.59
CA GLY A 357 -21.92 19.32 13.66
C GLY A 357 -21.78 18.75 15.07
N LYS A 358 -22.05 19.62 16.05
CA LYS A 358 -22.00 19.31 17.48
C LYS A 358 -23.41 19.18 18.05
N PHE A 359 -23.62 18.21 18.94
CA PHE A 359 -24.90 17.91 19.56
C PHE A 359 -24.68 17.71 21.05
N SER A 360 -25.27 18.58 21.89
CA SER A 360 -25.16 18.43 23.34
C SER A 360 -26.03 17.27 23.82
N PHE A 361 -25.70 16.70 24.99
CA PHE A 361 -26.49 15.62 25.62
C PHE A 361 -27.92 16.04 26.02
N ASN A 362 -28.32 17.29 25.80
CA ASN A 362 -29.66 17.78 26.05
C ASN A 362 -30.60 17.41 24.89
N TYR A 363 -31.79 16.93 25.23
CA TYR A 363 -32.85 16.57 24.28
C TYR A 363 -33.29 17.73 23.37
N GLY A 364 -33.01 18.99 23.76
CA GLY A 364 -33.20 20.17 22.91
C GLY A 364 -32.26 20.25 21.70
N ASP A 365 -31.04 19.73 21.81
CA ASP A 365 -30.07 19.56 20.72
C ASP A 365 -30.04 18.13 20.17
N ALA A 366 -30.79 17.24 20.84
CA ALA A 366 -31.19 15.93 20.35
C ALA A 366 -30.06 14.90 20.25
N ALA A 367 -29.18 14.82 21.26
CA ALA A 367 -28.27 13.69 21.44
C ALA A 367 -28.45 12.97 22.79
N ALA A 368 -28.37 11.64 22.80
CA ALA A 368 -28.37 10.82 24.01
C ALA A 368 -27.25 9.79 23.97
N VAL A 369 -26.64 9.51 25.13
CA VAL A 369 -25.57 8.52 25.27
C VAL A 369 -25.93 7.52 26.35
N LEU A 370 -25.86 6.23 26.01
CA LEU A 370 -25.99 5.11 26.93
C LEU A 370 -24.68 4.32 26.94
N VAL A 371 -24.19 3.97 28.12
CA VAL A 371 -23.00 3.13 28.29
C VAL A 371 -23.36 1.95 29.17
N TYR A 372 -23.19 0.75 28.61
CA TYR A 372 -23.39 -0.52 29.30
C TYR A 372 -22.03 -1.15 29.61
N GLY A 373 -21.66 -1.26 30.89
CA GLY A 373 -20.40 -1.88 31.31
C GLY A 373 -20.58 -3.23 32.02
N LYS A 374 -19.68 -4.20 31.77
CA LYS A 374 -19.55 -5.40 32.59
C LYS A 374 -18.54 -5.20 33.72
N ASN A 375 -19.03 -5.38 34.95
CA ASN A 375 -18.32 -6.03 36.04
C ASN A 375 -19.42 -6.50 36.99
N THR A 376 -19.66 -7.82 37.08
CA THR A 376 -20.56 -8.62 37.99
C THR A 376 -21.96 -8.07 38.42
N ASP A 377 -22.26 -6.80 38.21
CA ASP A 377 -23.28 -5.97 38.84
C ASP A 377 -24.07 -5.15 37.81
N TYR A 378 -23.77 -5.26 36.51
CA TYR A 378 -24.43 -4.54 35.40
C TYR A 378 -24.67 -3.04 35.67
N LYS A 379 -23.62 -2.23 35.56
CA LYS A 379 -23.77 -0.77 35.66
C LYS A 379 -24.17 -0.18 34.31
N GLU A 380 -25.33 0.45 34.29
CA GLU A 380 -25.79 1.33 33.21
C GLU A 380 -25.47 2.78 33.55
N TYR A 381 -24.87 3.49 32.60
CA TYR A 381 -24.66 4.93 32.67
C TYR A 381 -25.41 5.62 31.55
N ALA A 382 -26.04 6.76 31.86
CA ALA A 382 -26.79 7.54 30.90
C ALA A 382 -26.33 9.01 30.89
N SER A 383 -26.55 9.70 29.79
CA SER A 383 -26.34 11.15 29.66
C SER A 383 -27.42 12.00 30.34
N SER A 384 -28.41 11.37 30.96
CA SER A 384 -29.45 12.05 31.74
C SER A 384 -30.01 11.15 32.84
N TYR A 385 -30.70 11.75 33.81
CA TYR A 385 -31.47 11.05 34.84
C TYR A 385 -32.72 11.85 35.22
N VAL A 386 -33.70 11.20 35.85
CA VAL A 386 -34.86 11.87 36.43
C VAL A 386 -34.61 12.12 37.92
N ASP A 387 -34.71 13.38 38.35
CA ASP A 387 -34.53 13.79 39.73
C ASP A 387 -35.72 13.41 40.63
N LYS A 388 -35.68 13.80 41.91
CA LYS A 388 -36.74 13.46 42.88
C LYS A 388 -38.08 14.15 42.59
N ASP A 389 -38.06 15.25 41.84
CA ASP A 389 -39.24 16.04 41.49
C ASP A 389 -39.83 15.62 40.12
N GLY A 390 -39.27 14.57 39.51
CA GLY A 390 -39.70 14.07 38.20
C GLY A 390 -39.15 14.86 37.02
N LYS A 391 -38.18 15.76 37.24
CA LYS A 391 -37.55 16.55 36.18
C LYS A 391 -36.33 15.83 35.61
N THR A 392 -36.20 15.83 34.29
CA THR A 392 -35.00 15.30 33.62
C THR A 392 -33.83 16.27 33.78
N VAL A 393 -32.71 15.76 34.29
CA VAL A 393 -31.42 16.44 34.39
C VAL A 393 -30.45 15.81 33.41
N TYR A 394 -29.83 16.62 32.56
CA TYR A 394 -28.85 16.20 31.58
C TYR A 394 -27.44 16.42 32.11
N MET A 395 -26.53 15.51 31.75
CA MET A 395 -25.11 15.60 32.08
C MET A 395 -24.39 16.46 31.02
N ASP A 396 -23.25 17.05 31.40
CA ASP A 396 -22.42 17.82 30.47
C ASP A 396 -21.72 16.91 29.45
N GLY A 397 -21.88 17.18 28.16
CA GLY A 397 -21.20 16.46 27.10
C GLY A 397 -21.75 16.76 25.71
N GLU A 398 -21.00 16.32 24.69
CA GLU A 398 -21.38 16.46 23.30
C GLU A 398 -20.98 15.25 22.44
N ILE A 399 -21.75 15.05 21.37
CA ILE A 399 -21.40 14.21 20.23
C ILE A 399 -21.02 15.15 19.08
N ILE A 400 -19.90 14.88 18.43
CA ILE A 400 -19.42 15.62 17.27
C ILE A 400 -19.47 14.68 16.07
N LEU A 401 -20.36 14.95 15.11
CA LEU A 401 -20.40 14.25 13.83
C LEU A 401 -19.52 15.00 12.83
N THR A 402 -18.47 14.34 12.35
CA THR A 402 -17.55 14.89 11.33
C THR A 402 -17.93 14.45 9.92
N GLU A 403 -18.63 13.33 9.79
CA GLU A 403 -19.13 12.83 8.51
C GLU A 403 -20.49 12.15 8.69
N VAL A 404 -21.45 12.49 7.82
CA VAL A 404 -22.76 11.82 7.70
C VAL A 404 -23.07 11.69 6.21
N ASP A 405 -22.49 10.68 5.56
CA ASP A 405 -22.69 10.43 4.13
C ASP A 405 -23.69 9.29 3.93
N ARG A 406 -24.93 9.65 3.58
CA ARG A 406 -26.01 8.68 3.32
C ARG A 406 -25.81 7.92 2.01
N ASN A 407 -25.08 8.48 1.04
CA ASN A 407 -24.84 7.84 -0.25
C ASN A 407 -23.76 6.76 -0.11
N LYS A 408 -22.68 7.07 0.62
CA LYS A 408 -21.63 6.10 0.95
C LYS A 408 -22.03 5.15 2.09
N GLY A 409 -23.05 5.53 2.85
CA GLY A 409 -23.47 4.79 4.04
C GLY A 409 -22.40 4.85 5.13
N VAL A 410 -21.74 6.01 5.32
CA VAL A 410 -20.65 6.20 6.29
C VAL A 410 -21.04 7.27 7.31
N VAL A 411 -20.71 7.01 8.57
CA VAL A 411 -20.79 8.00 9.64
C VAL A 411 -19.54 7.96 10.51
N SER A 412 -19.02 9.14 10.82
CA SER A 412 -17.79 9.31 11.59
C SER A 412 -17.97 10.44 12.60
N GLY A 413 -17.35 10.30 13.77
CA GLY A 413 -17.44 11.30 14.81
C GLY A 413 -16.73 10.94 16.10
N SER A 414 -17.00 11.75 17.12
CA SER A 414 -16.51 11.55 18.48
C SER A 414 -17.59 11.88 19.50
N VAL A 415 -17.37 11.43 20.73
CA VAL A 415 -18.17 11.75 21.90
C VAL A 415 -17.24 12.13 23.04
N HIS A 416 -17.59 13.15 23.81
CA HIS A 416 -16.94 13.43 25.08
C HIS A 416 -17.90 14.05 26.07
N GLY A 417 -17.79 13.69 27.34
CA GLY A 417 -18.67 14.22 28.36
C GLY A 417 -18.68 13.40 29.63
N THR A 418 -19.75 13.59 30.41
CA THR A 418 -20.02 12.87 31.64
C THR A 418 -21.31 12.07 31.47
N VAL A 419 -21.31 10.83 31.94
CA VAL A 419 -22.51 10.00 32.08
C VAL A 419 -22.66 9.61 33.54
N VAL A 420 -23.86 9.22 33.97
CA VAL A 420 -24.15 8.95 35.38
C VAL A 420 -24.77 7.57 35.57
N HIS A 421 -24.28 6.84 36.57
CA HIS A 421 -24.93 5.63 37.05
C HIS A 421 -25.80 5.94 38.28
N LYS A 422 -27.04 5.49 38.26
CA LYS A 422 -27.98 5.64 39.38
C LYS A 422 -27.91 4.40 40.27
N LYS A 423 -27.21 4.51 41.39
CA LYS A 423 -27.06 3.43 42.36
C LYS A 423 -28.15 3.48 43.42
N SER A 424 -29.00 2.46 43.47
CA SER A 424 -30.03 2.34 44.50
C SER A 424 -29.43 2.16 45.89
N THR A 425 -30.04 2.81 46.88
CA THR A 425 -29.69 2.76 48.31
C THR A 425 -30.97 2.65 49.14
N PRO A 426 -30.91 2.22 50.41
CA PRO A 426 -32.08 2.21 51.29
C PRO A 426 -32.81 3.55 51.38
N ASP A 427 -32.08 4.66 51.27
CA ASP A 427 -32.60 6.03 51.38
C ASP A 427 -32.90 6.70 50.02
N GLY A 428 -32.93 5.92 48.93
CA GLY A 428 -33.19 6.40 47.57
C GLY A 428 -32.10 6.01 46.59
N TYR A 429 -31.38 6.97 46.01
CA TYR A 429 -30.29 6.69 45.08
C TYR A 429 -29.14 7.69 45.22
N VAL A 430 -27.94 7.21 44.87
CA VAL A 430 -26.73 8.01 44.72
C VAL A 430 -26.35 8.05 43.25
N LEU A 431 -25.89 9.20 42.79
CA LEU A 431 -25.42 9.41 41.42
C LEU A 431 -23.90 9.21 41.38
N GLU A 432 -23.43 8.33 40.50
CA GLU A 432 -22.00 8.06 40.26
C GLU A 432 -21.63 8.60 38.86
N PRO A 433 -21.16 9.86 38.73
CA PRO A 433 -20.77 10.43 37.45
C PRO A 433 -19.41 9.90 36.98
N VAL A 434 -19.28 9.66 35.67
CA VAL A 434 -18.08 9.13 35.03
C VAL A 434 -17.82 9.85 33.72
N LYS A 435 -16.55 10.20 33.48
CA LYS A 435 -16.10 10.80 32.21
C LYS A 435 -16.01 9.75 31.11
N ILE A 436 -16.47 10.12 29.93
CA ILE A 436 -16.37 9.32 28.71
C ILE A 436 -15.73 10.10 27.59
N THR A 437 -14.97 9.40 26.75
CA THR A 437 -14.45 9.90 25.48
C THR A 437 -14.47 8.76 24.48
N GLY A 438 -14.84 9.02 23.22
CA GLY A 438 -14.74 8.02 22.18
C GLY A 438 -14.68 8.61 20.78
N GLU A 439 -14.10 7.85 19.87
CA GLU A 439 -14.03 8.11 18.43
C GLU A 439 -14.64 6.90 17.71
N PHE A 440 -15.33 7.15 16.60
CA PHE A 440 -15.95 6.10 15.82
C PHE A 440 -15.99 6.46 14.34
N GLN A 441 -15.92 5.41 13.52
CA GLN A 441 -16.28 5.43 12.12
C GLN A 441 -16.89 4.07 11.78
N CYS A 442 -18.07 4.08 11.16
CA CYS A 442 -18.79 2.85 10.85
C CYS A 442 -19.67 2.96 9.61
N LYS A 443 -20.03 1.79 9.07
CA LYS A 443 -21.01 1.68 7.99
C LYS A 443 -22.41 1.78 8.59
N LEU A 444 -23.30 2.48 7.89
CA LEU A 444 -24.72 2.47 8.15
C LEU A 444 -25.28 1.12 7.68
N GLY A 445 -25.79 0.33 8.63
CA GLY A 445 -26.73 -0.74 8.35
C GLY A 445 -28.08 -0.13 7.98
N TYR A 446 -28.67 -0.62 6.90
CA TYR A 446 -30.03 -0.27 6.49
C TYR A 446 -31.06 -0.86 7.43
#